data_AF-A0A527VNU6-F1
#
_entry.id   AF-A0A527VNU6-F1
#
_cell.length_a   1.000
_cell.length_b   1.000
_cell.length_c   1.000
_cell.angle_alpha   90.00
_cell.angle_beta   90.00
_cell.angle_gamma   90.00
#
_symmetry.space_group_name_H-M   'P 1'
#
loop_
_entity.id
_entity.type
_entity.pdbx_description
1 polymer ?
#
loop_
_entity_poly.entity_id
_entity_poly.type
_entity_poly.pdbx_seq_one_letter_code
_entity_poly.pdbx_strand_id
1 'polypeptide(L)' 'MRLLAICRQGPVVFIVAALLAACTVVVDNGPRPRPPRPHPQLCTMQYQPVCARRDGDRQTFANACLAEREGYR' A
#
# COMPACT_ATOMS: atom_id res chain seq x y z
N MET A 1 -38.76 -30.54 34.34
CA MET A 1 -37.47 -29.88 34.67
C MET A 1 -36.56 -29.68 33.46
N ARG A 2 -36.39 -30.66 32.55
CA ARG A 2 -35.52 -30.51 31.36
C ARG A 2 -35.99 -29.48 30.32
N LEU A 3 -37.31 -29.31 30.15
CA LEU A 3 -37.92 -28.32 29.25
C LEU A 3 -37.67 -26.85 29.67
N LEU A 4 -37.63 -26.57 30.98
CA LEU A 4 -37.31 -25.24 31.53
C LEU A 4 -35.83 -24.86 31.31
N ALA A 5 -34.92 -25.86 31.33
CA ALA A 5 -33.50 -25.65 31.06
C ALA A 5 -33.24 -25.27 29.59
N ILE A 6 -33.99 -25.87 28.66
CA ILE A 6 -33.90 -25.57 27.21
C ILE A 6 -34.35 -24.12 26.94
N CYS A 7 -35.45 -23.66 27.54
CA CYS A 7 -35.90 -22.26 27.44
C CYS A 7 -34.91 -21.26 28.08
N ARG A 8 -34.26 -21.62 29.21
CA ARG A 8 -33.31 -20.74 29.90
C ARG A 8 -31.96 -20.61 29.18
N GLN A 9 -31.57 -21.63 28.41
CA GLN A 9 -30.31 -21.62 27.66
C GLN A 9 -30.42 -21.01 26.27
N GLY A 10 -31.64 -20.80 25.75
CA GLY A 10 -31.89 -20.05 24.51
C GLY A 10 -31.11 -18.73 24.39
N PRO A 11 -31.17 -17.80 25.38
CA PRO A 11 -30.44 -16.54 25.29
C PRO A 11 -28.91 -16.74 25.31
N VAL A 12 -28.41 -17.71 26.08
CA VAL A 12 -26.96 -17.99 26.16
C VAL A 12 -26.45 -18.54 24.82
N VAL A 13 -27.18 -19.48 24.21
CA VAL A 13 -26.83 -20.05 22.91
C VAL A 13 -26.85 -18.98 21.81
N PHE A 14 -27.84 -18.09 21.83
CA PHE A 14 -27.91 -16.96 20.89
C PHE A 14 -26.74 -16.01 21.03
N ILE A 15 -26.38 -15.63 22.26
CA ILE A 15 -25.26 -14.73 22.54
C ILE A 15 -23.93 -15.39 22.10
N VAL A 16 -23.72 -16.66 22.42
CA VAL A 16 -22.51 -17.40 22.02
C VAL A 16 -22.41 -17.51 20.49
N ALA A 17 -23.51 -17.82 19.81
CA ALA A 17 -23.54 -17.88 18.35
C ALA A 17 -23.22 -16.52 17.70
N ALA A 18 -23.78 -15.43 18.24
CA ALA A 18 -23.51 -14.08 17.76
C ALA A 18 -22.04 -13.66 17.96
N LEU A 19 -21.44 -13.98 19.11
CA LEU A 19 -20.03 -13.73 19.39
C LEU A 19 -19.10 -14.50 18.44
N LEU A 20 -19.40 -15.78 18.17
CA LEU A 20 -18.62 -16.60 17.25
C LEU A 20 -18.75 -16.15 15.79
N ALA A 21 -19.88 -15.54 15.42
CA ALA A 21 -20.12 -15.01 14.07
C ALA A 21 -19.55 -13.60 13.83
N ALA A 22 -19.03 -12.92 14.85
CA ALA A 22 -18.66 -11.51 14.79
C ALA A 22 -17.35 -11.19 14.04
N CYS A 23 -16.57 -12.19 13.64
CA CYS A 23 -15.31 -11.96 12.91
C CYS A 23 -15.59 -11.63 11.44
N THR A 24 -15.64 -10.34 11.09
CA THR A 24 -15.61 -9.89 9.69
C THR A 24 -14.18 -9.57 9.26
N VAL A 25 -13.78 -10.07 8.10
CA VAL A 25 -12.49 -9.73 7.49
C VAL A 25 -12.58 -8.32 6.93
N VAL A 26 -11.73 -7.41 7.42
CA VAL A 26 -11.57 -6.09 6.81
C VAL A 26 -10.79 -6.26 5.51
N VAL A 27 -11.45 -6.02 4.37
CA VAL A 27 -10.75 -5.95 3.08
C VAL A 27 -10.26 -4.52 2.90
N ASP A 28 -8.95 -4.34 3.06
CA ASP A 28 -8.28 -3.08 2.82
C ASP A 28 -8.21 -2.81 1.30
N ASN A 29 -9.07 -1.90 0.80
CA ASN A 29 -9.06 -1.44 -0.59
C ASN A 29 -8.07 -0.27 -0.76
N GLY A 30 -6.87 -0.43 -0.23
CA GLY A 30 -5.82 0.57 -0.33
C GLY A 30 -5.41 0.84 -1.79
N PRO A 31 -4.86 2.03 -2.10
CA PRO A 31 -4.31 2.32 -3.42
C PRO A 31 -3.21 1.31 -3.77
N ARG A 32 -3.30 0.71 -4.97
CA ARG A 32 -2.24 -0.19 -5.46
C ARG A 32 -0.92 0.58 -5.57
N PRO A 33 0.23 -0.06 -5.25
CA PRO A 33 1.53 0.55 -5.48
C PRO A 33 1.65 0.99 -6.95
N ARG A 34 1.99 2.26 -7.19
CA ARG A 34 2.24 2.74 -8.55
C ARG A 34 3.48 2.01 -9.08
N PRO A 35 3.41 1.38 -10.27
CA PRO A 35 4.57 0.72 -10.83
C PRO A 35 5.74 1.70 -10.97
N PRO A 36 6.99 1.24 -10.78
CA PRO A 36 8.16 2.08 -10.98
C PRO A 36 8.14 2.65 -12.40
N ARG A 37 8.39 3.95 -12.54
CA ARG A 37 8.48 4.58 -13.86
C ARG A 37 9.70 4.00 -14.58
N PRO A 38 9.58 3.60 -15.86
CA PRO A 38 10.73 3.21 -16.65
C PRO A 38 11.72 4.38 -16.72
N HIS A 39 12.99 4.12 -16.46
CA HIS A 39 14.04 5.10 -16.69
C HIS A 39 14.25 5.30 -18.20
N PRO A 40 14.55 6.52 -18.67
CA PRO A 40 14.85 6.78 -20.07
C PRO A 40 16.07 5.97 -20.53
N GLN A 41 15.93 5.14 -21.57
CA GLN A 41 17.06 4.40 -22.13
C GLN A 41 17.92 5.26 -23.06
N LEU A 42 17.32 6.28 -23.66
CA LEU A 42 17.98 7.21 -24.57
C LEU A 42 17.77 8.65 -24.08
N CYS A 43 18.84 9.43 -24.07
CA CYS A 43 18.80 10.85 -23.75
C CYS A 43 19.41 11.66 -24.88
N THR A 44 18.90 12.87 -25.08
CA THR A 44 19.50 13.84 -25.99
C THR A 44 20.82 14.36 -25.43
N MET A 45 21.69 14.86 -26.30
CA MET A 45 22.95 15.53 -25.94
C MET A 45 22.73 17.01 -25.59
N GLN A 46 21.49 17.41 -25.29
CA GLN A 46 21.15 18.79 -24.96
C GLN A 46 21.74 19.15 -23.59
N TYR A 47 22.38 20.32 -23.50
CA TYR A 47 22.91 20.83 -22.25
C TYR A 47 21.92 21.81 -21.61
N GLN A 48 21.23 21.35 -20.58
CA GLN A 48 20.29 22.11 -19.74
C GLN A 48 20.45 21.64 -18.29
N PRO A 49 21.50 22.09 -17.59
CA PRO A 49 21.94 21.45 -16.37
C PRO A 49 20.89 21.53 -15.25
N VAL A 50 20.73 20.42 -14.53
CA VAL A 50 19.82 20.33 -13.38
C VAL A 50 20.54 19.76 -12.16
N CYS A 51 20.12 20.20 -10.97
CA CYS A 51 20.57 19.61 -9.71
C CYS A 51 19.51 18.60 -9.25
N ALA A 52 19.91 17.35 -9.09
CA ALA A 52 19.01 16.25 -8.71
C ALA A 52 19.55 15.50 -7.48
N ARG A 53 18.67 14.83 -6.75
CA ARG A 53 18.97 14.15 -5.48
C ARG A 53 18.52 12.69 -5.50
N ARG A 54 19.33 11.84 -4.87
CA ARG A 54 19.00 10.43 -4.60
C ARG A 54 19.52 10.03 -3.23
N ASP A 55 18.64 9.57 -2.35
CA ASP A 55 19.02 8.98 -1.05
C ASP A 55 20.00 9.82 -0.20
N GLY A 56 19.87 11.15 -0.26
CA GLY A 56 20.74 12.11 0.44
C GLY A 56 21.94 12.61 -0.37
N ASP A 57 22.29 11.95 -1.47
CA ASP A 57 23.30 12.40 -2.42
C ASP A 57 22.72 13.43 -3.40
N ARG A 58 23.50 14.46 -3.74
CA ARG A 58 23.10 15.56 -4.63
C ARG A 58 24.17 15.76 -5.69
N GLN A 59 23.78 15.65 -6.95
CA GLN A 59 24.67 15.80 -8.10
C GLN A 59 24.05 16.71 -9.16
N THR A 60 24.92 17.29 -9.98
CA THR A 60 24.53 18.12 -11.13
C THR A 60 24.66 17.28 -12.40
N PHE A 61 23.57 17.19 -13.16
CA PHE A 61 23.51 16.48 -14.43
C PHE A 61 23.46 17.45 -15.60
N ALA A 62 23.98 17.03 -16.75
CA ALA A 62 23.97 17.87 -17.96
C ALA A 62 22.55 18.15 -18.48
N ASN A 63 21.58 17.29 -18.19
CA ASN A 63 20.15 17.54 -18.38
C ASN A 63 19.26 16.65 -17.51
N ALA A 64 17.96 16.94 -17.48
CA ALA A 64 16.97 16.19 -16.68
C ALA A 64 16.84 14.72 -17.08
N CYS A 65 16.92 14.40 -18.38
CA CYS A 65 16.86 13.02 -18.86
C CYS A 65 18.00 12.18 -18.28
N LEU A 66 19.22 12.73 -18.26
CA LEU A 66 20.39 12.05 -17.70
C LEU A 66 20.27 11.81 -16.20
N ALA A 67 19.70 12.78 -15.46
CA ALA A 67 19.41 12.61 -14.04
C ALA A 67 18.39 11.48 -13.81
N GLU A 68 17.29 11.46 -14.55
CA GLU A 68 16.26 10.42 -14.45
C GLU A 68 16.81 9.05 -14.84
N ARG A 69 17.63 8.95 -15.90
CA ARG A 69 18.24 7.69 -16.32
C ARG A 69 19.09 7.05 -15.21
N GLU A 70 19.76 7.87 -14.40
CA GLU A 70 20.55 7.41 -13.26
C GLU A 70 19.75 7.28 -11.95
N GLY A 71 18.44 7.59 -11.98
CA GLY A 71 17.54 7.46 -10.83
C GLY A 71 17.57 8.64 -9.86
N TYR A 72 18.06 9.80 -10.30
CA TYR A 72 18.01 11.05 -9.54
C TYR A 72 16.74 11.85 -9.85
N ARG A 73 16.27 12.65 -8.88
CA ARG A 73 15.04 13.45 -8.96
C ARG A 73 15.13 14.78 -8.24
#